data_AF-A0A2B4SRJ8-F1
#
_entry.id   AF-A0A2B4SRJ8-F1
#
_cell.length_a   1.000
_cell.length_b   1.000
_cell.length_c   1.000
_cell.angle_alpha   90.00
_cell.angle_beta   90.00
_cell.angle_gamma   90.00
#
_symmetry.space_group_name_H-M   'P 1'
#
loop_
_entity.id
_entity.type
_entity.pdbx_description
1 polymer ?
#
loop_
_entity_poly.entity_id
_entity_poly.type
_entity_poly.pdbx_seq_one_letter_code
_entity_poly.pdbx_strand_id
1 'polypeptide(L)'
;MPGDNCSVFGCGTSRRTKGVGIWKLPAPKDEGHRKWRDAWLSEITKTRTVDAVFRKKIQNDTIYTCEKHFHPQDVEIFQSEKMIKKKPRFGALPLLNMPKRSHETNKPVPRPARSVVTTESAKPVKSAFYKTFGDLCKRVPSLKSLNEWNIQTSKDRLVITKMKDNLLLPEKELIVDDSLGFTIKILIVLV
;
A
#
# COMPACT_ATOMS: atom_id res chain seq x y z
N MET A 1 -6.31 30.91 12.45
CA MET A 1 -7.31 29.94 12.94
C MET A 1 -7.47 28.81 11.92
N PRO A 2 -7.05 27.58 12.22
CA PRO A 2 -7.36 26.42 11.38
C PRO A 2 -8.87 26.23 11.48
N GLY A 3 -9.60 26.59 10.43
CA GLY A 3 -11.04 26.30 10.39
C GLY A 3 -11.24 24.81 10.55
N ASP A 4 -12.34 24.41 11.19
CA ASP A 4 -12.63 22.98 11.36
C ASP A 4 -12.71 22.30 9.98
N ASN A 5 -11.74 21.44 9.69
CA ASN A 5 -11.68 20.70 8.44
C ASN A 5 -12.57 19.46 8.49
N CYS A 6 -12.90 18.93 7.30
CA CYS A 6 -13.54 17.62 7.19
C CYS A 6 -12.70 16.56 7.91
N SER A 7 -13.36 15.74 8.73
CA SER A 7 -12.73 14.71 9.58
C SER A 7 -12.54 13.37 8.86
N VAL A 8 -13.04 13.25 7.62
CA VAL A 8 -12.76 12.09 6.76
C VAL A 8 -11.29 12.10 6.37
N PHE A 9 -10.61 10.98 6.61
CA PHE A 9 -9.18 10.86 6.36
C PHE A 9 -8.86 11.16 4.88
N GLY A 10 -7.82 11.95 4.62
CA GLY A 10 -7.45 12.36 3.25
C GLY A 10 -8.38 13.38 2.58
N CYS A 11 -9.46 13.84 3.23
CA CYS A 11 -10.31 14.87 2.67
C CYS A 11 -9.73 16.28 2.91
N GLY A 12 -9.37 16.98 1.84
CA GLY A 12 -8.84 18.35 1.88
C GLY A 12 -9.91 19.46 2.02
N THR A 13 -11.17 19.11 2.27
CA THR A 13 -12.25 20.10 2.33
C THR A 13 -12.24 20.85 3.67
N SER A 14 -12.27 22.17 3.61
CA SER A 14 -12.27 23.05 4.79
C SER A 14 -13.42 24.07 4.72
N ARG A 15 -13.70 24.78 5.82
CA ARG A 15 -14.70 25.88 5.82
C ARG A 15 -14.39 27.01 4.83
N ARG A 16 -13.16 27.09 4.33
CA ARG A 16 -12.77 28.05 3.28
C ARG A 16 -13.17 27.60 1.88
N THR A 17 -13.48 26.31 1.70
CA THR A 17 -13.95 25.77 0.42
C THR A 17 -15.34 26.32 0.11
N LYS A 18 -15.45 27.13 -0.95
CA LYS A 18 -16.73 27.73 -1.35
C LYS A 18 -17.71 26.67 -1.87
N GLY A 19 -19.00 26.87 -1.60
CA GLY A 19 -20.09 26.08 -2.17
C GLY A 19 -20.27 24.67 -1.60
N VAL A 20 -19.57 24.31 -0.52
CA VAL A 20 -19.64 22.97 0.10
C VAL A 20 -20.10 23.09 1.55
N GLY A 21 -21.20 22.42 1.91
CA GLY A 21 -21.62 22.31 3.30
C GLY A 21 -20.61 21.54 4.14
N ILE A 22 -20.31 22.02 5.35
CA ILE A 22 -19.56 21.27 6.38
C ILE A 22 -20.41 21.22 7.63
N TRP A 23 -20.79 20.00 8.00
CA TRP A 23 -21.75 19.77 9.07
C TRP A 23 -21.07 19.11 10.24
N LYS A 24 -21.45 19.57 11.43
CA LYS A 24 -21.01 18.99 12.70
C LYS A 24 -21.74 17.66 12.91
N LEU A 25 -21.05 16.73 13.55
CA LEU A 25 -21.63 15.47 14.00
C LEU A 25 -22.89 15.72 14.87
N PRO A 26 -23.98 14.95 14.69
CA PRO A 26 -25.22 15.16 15.43
C PRO A 26 -25.01 15.08 16.95
N ALA A 27 -25.61 16.02 17.69
CA ALA A 27 -25.59 16.01 19.14
C ALA A 27 -26.51 14.88 19.67
N PRO A 28 -26.10 14.12 20.69
CA PRO A 28 -26.86 12.99 21.21
C PRO A 28 -28.03 13.44 22.11
N LYS A 29 -29.04 14.10 21.51
CA LYS A 29 -30.21 14.64 22.22
C LYS A 29 -31.21 13.56 22.65
N ASP A 30 -31.42 12.59 21.78
CA ASP A 30 -32.29 11.43 22.00
C ASP A 30 -31.61 10.15 21.51
N GLU A 31 -32.24 9.00 21.76
CA GLU A 31 -31.69 7.70 21.39
C GLU A 31 -31.48 7.56 19.87
N GLY A 32 -32.37 8.15 19.07
CA GLY A 32 -32.26 8.15 17.61
C GLY A 32 -31.03 8.94 17.15
N HIS A 33 -30.82 10.14 17.69
CA HIS A 33 -29.63 10.94 17.42
C HIS A 33 -28.35 10.30 17.94
N ARG A 34 -28.41 9.57 19.07
CA ARG A 34 -27.26 8.79 19.58
C ARG A 34 -26.89 7.68 18.60
N LYS A 35 -27.86 6.87 18.16
CA LYS A 35 -27.65 5.82 17.13
C LYS A 35 -27.11 6.41 15.83
N TRP A 36 -27.68 7.52 15.38
CA TRP A 36 -27.23 8.19 14.17
C TRP A 36 -25.80 8.72 14.30
N ARG A 37 -25.46 9.35 15.43
CA ARG A 37 -24.11 9.81 15.77
C ARG A 37 -23.12 8.65 15.74
N ASP A 38 -23.44 7.53 16.39
CA ASP A 38 -22.57 6.37 16.49
C ASP A 38 -22.35 5.72 15.11
N ALA A 39 -23.40 5.60 14.30
CA ALA A 39 -23.31 5.09 12.93
C ALA A 39 -22.44 5.99 12.04
N TRP A 40 -22.61 7.32 12.12
CA TRP A 40 -21.79 8.27 11.39
C TRP A 40 -20.32 8.19 11.83
N LEU A 41 -20.04 8.13 13.14
CA LEU A 41 -18.69 7.95 13.67
C LEU A 41 -18.05 6.63 13.22
N SER A 42 -18.84 5.55 13.18
CA SER A 42 -18.40 4.25 12.69
C SER A 42 -17.90 4.34 11.25
N GLU A 43 -18.64 5.00 10.35
CA GLU A 43 -18.22 5.18 8.95
C GLU A 43 -16.92 5.98 8.82
N ILE A 44 -16.74 7.05 9.62
CA ILE A 44 -15.49 7.83 9.62
C ILE A 44 -14.32 7.00 10.14
N THR A 45 -14.55 6.16 11.16
CA THR A 45 -13.50 5.37 11.83
C THR A 45 -13.17 4.06 11.12
N LYS A 46 -14.05 3.57 10.25
CA LYS A 46 -13.84 2.34 9.47
C LYS A 46 -12.51 2.32 8.73
N THR A 47 -12.06 3.47 8.23
CA THR A 47 -10.92 3.58 7.31
C THR A 47 -9.65 4.13 7.96
N ARG A 48 -9.69 4.48 9.25
CA ARG A 48 -8.61 5.15 9.99
C ARG A 48 -8.34 4.51 11.34
N THR A 49 -7.13 4.68 11.86
CA THR A 49 -6.85 4.42 13.27
C THR A 49 -7.35 5.57 14.14
N VAL A 50 -7.85 5.25 15.34
CA VAL A 50 -8.32 6.23 16.32
C VAL A 50 -7.15 6.70 17.18
N ASP A 51 -6.37 7.64 16.63
CA ASP A 51 -5.24 8.27 17.31
C ASP A 51 -5.67 9.18 18.47
N ALA A 52 -4.71 9.58 19.32
CA ALA A 52 -4.97 10.42 20.48
C ALA A 52 -5.57 11.79 20.10
N VAL A 53 -5.16 12.36 18.96
CA VAL A 53 -5.64 13.66 18.47
C VAL A 53 -7.12 13.58 18.11
N PHE A 54 -7.54 12.50 17.45
CA PHE A 54 -8.92 12.29 17.06
C PHE A 54 -9.81 11.93 18.23
N ARG A 55 -9.32 11.18 19.21
CA ARG A 55 -10.05 10.97 20.47
C ARG A 55 -10.41 12.30 21.13
N LYS A 56 -9.47 13.25 21.19
CA LYS A 56 -9.75 14.60 21.69
C LYS A 56 -10.83 15.31 20.87
N LYS A 57 -10.82 15.16 19.54
CA LYS A 57 -11.87 15.72 18.67
C LYS A 57 -13.25 15.08 18.91
N ILE A 58 -13.31 13.77 19.17
CA ILE A 58 -14.55 13.07 19.55
C ILE A 58 -15.06 13.62 20.88
N GLN A 59 -14.19 13.72 21.89
CA GLN A 59 -14.52 14.20 23.24
C GLN A 59 -14.99 15.65 23.23
N ASN A 60 -14.33 16.51 22.44
CA ASN A 60 -14.70 17.92 22.32
C ASN A 60 -15.87 18.18 21.36
N ASP A 61 -16.43 17.12 20.75
CA ASP A 61 -17.51 17.20 19.78
C ASP A 61 -17.18 18.16 18.60
N THR A 62 -15.94 18.12 18.13
CA THR A 62 -15.43 18.95 17.03
C THR A 62 -15.22 18.13 15.76
N ILE A 63 -16.10 17.16 15.51
CA ILE A 63 -16.07 16.32 14.33
C ILE A 63 -17.01 16.90 13.28
N TYR A 64 -16.47 17.09 12.09
CA TYR A 64 -17.18 17.69 10.98
C TYR A 64 -17.02 16.83 9.72
N THR A 65 -18.05 16.77 8.89
CA THR A 65 -17.99 16.08 7.60
C THR A 65 -18.57 16.99 6.52
N CYS A 66 -17.92 17.04 5.36
CA CYS A 66 -18.38 17.86 4.26
C CYS A 66 -19.43 17.14 3.40
N GLU A 67 -20.22 17.93 2.69
CA GLU A 67 -21.32 17.52 1.80
C GLU A 67 -20.89 16.48 0.76
N LYS A 68 -19.63 16.48 0.34
CA LYS A 68 -19.09 15.55 -0.66
C LYS A 68 -19.15 14.07 -0.26
N HIS A 69 -19.36 13.78 1.02
CA HIS A 69 -19.44 12.41 1.53
C HIS A 69 -20.88 11.90 1.66
N PHE A 70 -21.89 12.74 1.43
CA PHE A 70 -23.30 12.37 1.52
C PHE A 70 -23.90 12.21 0.13
N HIS A 71 -24.84 11.28 -0.01
CA HIS A 71 -25.65 11.24 -1.22
C HIS A 71 -26.49 12.53 -1.33
N PRO A 72 -26.66 13.11 -2.53
CA PRO A 72 -27.47 14.31 -2.70
C PRO A 72 -28.92 14.15 -2.21
N GLN A 73 -29.47 12.93 -2.27
CA GLN A 73 -30.81 12.60 -1.78
C GLN A 73 -30.92 12.72 -0.25
N ASP A 74 -29.83 12.44 0.45
CA ASP A 74 -29.72 12.50 1.90
C ASP A 74 -29.43 13.92 2.41
N VAL A 75 -29.34 14.90 1.50
CA VAL A 75 -29.14 16.32 1.84
C VAL A 75 -30.45 17.06 1.66
N GLU A 76 -31.00 17.54 2.76
CA GLU A 76 -32.18 18.40 2.76
C GLU A 76 -31.76 19.84 2.45
N ILE A 77 -32.42 20.43 1.46
CA ILE A 77 -32.24 21.83 1.06
C ILE A 77 -33.47 22.60 1.54
N PHE A 78 -33.25 23.67 2.30
CA PHE A 78 -34.30 24.54 2.78
C PHE A 78 -33.99 25.98 2.42
N GLN A 79 -34.99 26.67 1.86
CA GLN A 79 -34.89 28.07 1.51
C GLN A 79 -35.26 28.90 2.74
N SER A 80 -34.35 29.79 3.15
CA SER A 80 -34.66 30.88 4.07
C SER A 80 -34.71 32.17 3.26
N GLU A 81 -35.42 33.20 3.76
CA GLU A 81 -35.59 34.50 3.09
C GLU A 81 -34.30 35.12 2.54
N LYS A 82 -33.15 34.80 3.14
CA LYS A 82 -31.84 35.40 2.80
C LYS A 82 -30.85 34.44 2.15
N MET A 83 -31.08 33.13 2.21
CA MET A 83 -30.14 32.13 1.70
C MET A 83 -30.75 30.73 1.60
N ILE A 84 -30.18 29.94 0.69
CA ILE A 84 -30.41 28.50 0.61
C ILE A 84 -29.47 27.81 1.61
N LYS A 85 -30.03 27.06 2.54
CA LYS A 85 -29.27 26.26 3.52
C LYS A 85 -29.42 24.79 3.20
N LYS A 86 -28.38 24.03 3.52
CA LYS A 86 -28.32 22.57 3.34
C LYS A 86 -27.95 21.91 4.66
N LYS A 87 -28.55 20.76 4.93
CA LYS A 87 -28.18 19.89 6.06
C LYS A 87 -28.39 18.42 5.68
N PRO A 88 -27.72 17.47 6.33
CA PRO A 88 -28.05 16.07 6.18
C PRO A 88 -29.44 15.81 6.76
N ARG A 89 -30.21 14.94 6.09
CA ARG A 89 -31.43 14.36 6.65
C ARG A 89 -31.08 13.53 7.89
N PHE A 90 -32.04 13.39 8.80
CA PHE A 90 -31.89 12.50 9.94
C PHE A 90 -31.62 11.07 9.47
N GLY A 91 -30.59 10.44 10.03
CA GLY A 91 -30.14 9.09 9.64
C GLY A 91 -29.18 9.05 8.44
N ALA A 92 -28.92 10.17 7.77
CA ALA A 92 -27.97 10.23 6.65
C ALA A 92 -26.53 9.88 7.08
N LEU A 93 -25.86 9.01 6.33
CA LEU A 93 -24.49 8.59 6.64
C LEU A 93 -23.49 9.04 5.55
N PRO A 94 -22.24 9.36 5.92
CA PRO A 94 -21.20 9.71 4.95
C PRO A 94 -20.65 8.44 4.27
N LEU A 95 -21.25 8.04 3.15
CA LEU A 95 -20.89 6.82 2.42
C LEU A 95 -20.07 7.10 1.16
N LEU A 96 -20.16 8.31 0.61
CA LEU A 96 -19.49 8.67 -0.65
C LEU A 96 -18.06 9.14 -0.43
N ASN A 97 -17.20 8.87 -1.42
CA ASN A 97 -15.80 9.33 -1.44
C ASN A 97 -15.04 8.97 -0.14
N MET A 98 -15.42 7.87 0.49
CA MET A 98 -14.76 7.39 1.70
C MET A 98 -13.42 6.74 1.33
N PRO A 99 -12.35 6.95 2.11
CA PRO A 99 -11.06 6.34 1.84
C PRO A 99 -11.17 4.81 1.82
N LYS A 100 -10.60 4.15 0.81
CA LYS A 100 -10.54 2.67 0.82
C LYS A 100 -9.29 2.24 1.57
N ARG A 101 -9.40 1.24 2.46
CA ARG A 101 -8.21 0.61 3.02
C ARG A 101 -7.48 -0.10 1.88
N SER A 102 -6.21 0.23 1.64
CA SER A 102 -5.37 -0.41 0.62
C SER A 102 -5.19 -1.92 0.82
N HIS A 103 -5.51 -2.44 2.02
CA HIS A 103 -5.34 -3.83 2.41
C HIS A 103 -6.63 -4.65 2.47
N GLU A 104 -7.78 -4.10 2.06
CA GLU A 104 -8.97 -4.93 1.80
C GLU A 104 -8.87 -5.59 0.41
N THR A 105 -7.79 -6.33 0.19
CA THR A 105 -7.78 -7.31 -0.90
C THR A 105 -8.76 -8.41 -0.52
N ASN A 106 -9.77 -8.64 -1.36
CA ASN A 106 -10.56 -9.86 -1.27
C ASN A 106 -9.60 -11.04 -1.12
N LYS A 107 -9.79 -11.86 -0.08
CA LYS A 107 -9.06 -13.12 0.00
C LYS A 107 -9.33 -13.83 -1.34
N PRO A 108 -8.29 -14.16 -2.13
CA PRO A 108 -8.50 -14.86 -3.38
C PRO A 108 -9.32 -16.12 -3.08
N VAL A 109 -10.26 -16.44 -3.97
CA VAL A 109 -11.14 -17.61 -3.83
C VAL A 109 -10.30 -18.80 -3.35
N PRO A 110 -10.68 -19.47 -2.24
CA PRO A 110 -9.99 -20.66 -1.78
C PRO A 110 -9.88 -21.62 -2.95
N ARG A 111 -8.63 -21.92 -3.34
CA ARG A 111 -8.39 -22.86 -4.43
C ARG A 111 -9.15 -24.15 -4.09
N PRO A 112 -9.96 -24.72 -5.01
CA PRO A 112 -10.70 -25.94 -4.75
C PRO A 112 -9.76 -27.00 -4.16
N ALA A 113 -10.22 -27.67 -3.11
CA ALA A 113 -9.45 -28.72 -2.47
C ALA A 113 -9.12 -29.78 -3.52
N ARG A 114 -7.83 -29.94 -3.83
CA ARG A 114 -7.39 -31.03 -4.69
C ARG A 114 -7.70 -32.34 -3.96
N SER A 115 -8.29 -33.30 -4.67
CA SER A 115 -8.42 -34.66 -4.16
C SER A 115 -7.04 -35.14 -3.74
N VAL A 116 -6.97 -35.69 -2.53
CA VAL A 116 -5.74 -36.24 -1.98
C VAL A 116 -5.40 -37.47 -2.81
N VAL A 117 -4.41 -37.33 -3.68
CA VAL A 117 -3.69 -38.50 -4.22
C VAL A 117 -2.51 -38.72 -3.29
N THR A 118 -2.55 -39.85 -2.59
CA THR A 118 -1.53 -40.33 -1.67
C THR A 118 -0.24 -40.65 -2.42
N THR A 119 0.90 -40.18 -1.86
CA THR A 119 2.32 -40.58 -2.08
C THR A 119 2.81 -40.64 -3.54
N GLU A 120 3.73 -39.79 -4.02
CA GLU A 120 5.13 -39.66 -3.57
C GLU A 120 5.73 -38.27 -3.86
N SER A 121 6.62 -37.84 -2.95
CA SER A 121 7.68 -36.81 -3.03
C SER A 121 7.36 -35.44 -3.66
N ALA A 122 7.44 -34.41 -2.81
CA ALA A 122 7.24 -33.00 -3.13
C ALA A 122 8.13 -32.50 -4.30
N LYS A 123 7.49 -31.96 -5.35
CA LYS A 123 8.19 -31.17 -6.36
C LYS A 123 8.66 -29.84 -5.74
N PRO A 124 9.94 -29.46 -5.84
CA PRO A 124 10.46 -28.26 -5.20
C PRO A 124 9.90 -27.00 -5.87
N VAL A 125 9.37 -26.09 -5.04
CA VAL A 125 9.09 -24.70 -5.38
C VAL A 125 10.38 -24.09 -5.94
N LYS A 126 10.33 -23.50 -7.14
CA LYS A 126 11.46 -22.80 -7.75
C LYS A 126 11.77 -21.56 -6.92
N SER A 127 12.68 -21.67 -5.95
CA SER A 127 13.29 -20.51 -5.30
C SER A 127 14.14 -19.76 -6.33
N ALA A 128 14.05 -18.43 -6.36
CA ALA A 128 14.90 -17.58 -7.20
C ALA A 128 16.39 -17.57 -6.76
N PHE A 129 16.72 -18.32 -5.70
CA PHE A 129 18.03 -18.42 -5.11
C PHE A 129 18.66 -19.78 -5.40
N TYR A 130 19.95 -19.78 -5.75
CA TYR A 130 20.76 -20.98 -5.86
C TYR A 130 20.92 -21.60 -4.46
N LYS A 131 20.67 -22.91 -4.33
CA LYS A 131 20.77 -23.62 -3.04
C LYS A 131 22.18 -24.14 -2.78
N THR A 132 22.92 -24.42 -3.84
CA THR A 132 24.28 -24.94 -3.78
C THR A 132 25.15 -24.27 -4.83
N PHE A 133 26.46 -24.21 -4.58
CA PHE A 133 27.44 -23.77 -5.57
C PHE A 133 27.39 -24.61 -6.86
N GLY A 134 27.16 -25.91 -6.74
CA GLY A 134 26.96 -26.79 -7.90
C GLY A 134 25.78 -26.40 -8.79
N ASP A 135 24.67 -25.92 -8.20
CA ASP A 135 23.51 -25.43 -8.96
C ASP A 135 23.85 -24.13 -9.72
N LEU A 136 24.60 -23.24 -9.09
CA LEU A 136 25.10 -22.01 -9.70
C LEU A 136 26.02 -22.33 -10.89
N CYS A 137 27.02 -23.19 -10.70
CA CYS A 137 27.97 -23.59 -11.75
C CYS A 137 27.29 -24.22 -12.96
N LYS A 138 26.21 -24.98 -12.76
CA LYS A 138 25.42 -25.55 -13.88
C LYS A 138 24.63 -24.48 -14.63
N ARG A 139 24.13 -23.46 -13.92
CA ARG A 139 23.27 -22.43 -14.52
C ARG A 139 24.05 -21.35 -15.25
N VAL A 140 25.16 -20.90 -14.70
CA VAL A 140 25.92 -19.75 -15.20
C VAL A 140 26.32 -19.86 -16.67
N PRO A 141 26.82 -21.01 -17.18
CA PRO A 141 27.12 -21.19 -18.61
C PRO A 141 25.90 -21.09 -19.54
N SER A 142 24.69 -21.32 -19.02
CA SER A 142 23.44 -21.26 -19.80
C SER A 142 22.81 -19.86 -19.86
N LEU A 143 23.45 -18.85 -19.25
CA LEU A 143 22.95 -17.47 -19.22
C LEU A 143 23.38 -16.70 -20.47
N LYS A 144 22.40 -16.40 -21.34
CA LYS A 144 22.63 -15.62 -22.58
C LYS A 144 23.24 -14.23 -22.33
N SER A 145 23.05 -13.66 -21.15
CA SER A 145 23.61 -12.36 -20.77
C SER A 145 25.12 -12.38 -20.52
N LEU A 146 25.73 -13.57 -20.44
CA LEU A 146 27.16 -13.75 -20.18
C LEU A 146 27.95 -14.16 -21.43
N ASN A 147 27.36 -14.07 -22.63
CA ASN A 147 28.03 -14.47 -23.87
C ASN A 147 29.36 -13.73 -24.13
N GLU A 148 29.49 -12.49 -23.65
CA GLU A 148 30.68 -11.65 -23.77
C GLU A 148 31.65 -11.78 -22.56
N TRP A 149 31.32 -12.63 -21.59
CA TRP A 149 32.10 -12.81 -20.37
C TRP A 149 32.88 -14.11 -20.42
N ASN A 150 34.09 -14.10 -19.87
CA ASN A 150 34.87 -15.32 -19.68
C ASN A 150 34.49 -15.96 -18.33
N ILE A 151 34.17 -17.26 -18.36
CA ILE A 151 33.68 -18.01 -17.20
C ILE A 151 34.70 -19.10 -16.88
N GLN A 152 35.27 -19.06 -15.68
CA GLN A 152 36.18 -20.09 -15.17
C GLN A 152 35.54 -20.74 -13.94
N THR A 153 35.31 -22.05 -14.02
CA THR A 153 34.74 -22.83 -12.92
C THR A 153 35.81 -23.74 -12.34
N SER A 154 36.03 -23.62 -11.03
CA SER A 154 36.88 -24.52 -10.24
C SER A 154 36.04 -25.20 -9.15
N LYS A 155 36.63 -26.12 -8.38
CA LYS A 155 35.90 -26.88 -7.34
C LYS A 155 35.26 -25.98 -6.29
N ASP A 156 35.96 -24.92 -5.90
CA ASP A 156 35.57 -24.09 -4.76
C ASP A 156 35.26 -22.63 -5.15
N ARG A 157 35.47 -22.27 -6.43
CA ARG A 157 35.33 -20.90 -6.93
C ARG A 157 34.83 -20.83 -8.36
N LEU A 158 33.93 -19.89 -8.62
CA LEU A 158 33.45 -19.50 -9.94
C LEU A 158 33.90 -18.06 -10.20
N VAL A 159 34.63 -17.85 -11.30
CA VAL A 159 35.13 -16.54 -11.70
C VAL A 159 34.50 -16.15 -13.03
N ILE A 160 33.89 -14.96 -13.08
CA ILE A 160 33.25 -14.39 -14.26
C ILE A 160 33.93 -13.06 -14.55
N THR A 161 34.71 -12.99 -15.64
CA THR A 161 35.50 -11.81 -16.01
C THR A 161 34.96 -11.17 -17.28
N LYS A 162 34.89 -9.83 -17.28
CA LYS A 162 34.67 -9.01 -18.47
C LYS A 162 35.96 -8.31 -18.83
N MET A 163 36.54 -8.71 -19.95
CA MET A 163 37.65 -7.99 -20.56
C MET A 163 37.10 -6.81 -21.37
N LYS A 164 37.89 -5.74 -21.46
CA LYS A 164 37.66 -4.66 -22.40
C LYS A 164 38.74 -4.76 -23.47
N ASP A 165 38.35 -4.59 -24.73
CA ASP A 165 39.30 -4.58 -25.84
C ASP A 165 40.39 -3.55 -25.53
N ASN A 166 41.65 -3.98 -25.63
CA ASN A 166 42.87 -3.20 -25.36
C ASN A 166 43.34 -3.09 -23.89
N LEU A 167 42.76 -3.82 -22.93
CA LEU A 167 43.30 -3.92 -21.56
C LEU A 167 43.87 -5.31 -21.27
N LEU A 168 45.00 -5.36 -20.55
CA LEU A 168 45.59 -6.62 -20.03
C LEU A 168 44.91 -7.11 -18.74
N LEU A 169 44.00 -6.30 -18.17
CA LEU A 169 43.30 -6.58 -16.91
C LEU A 169 41.78 -6.53 -17.13
N PRO A 170 41.00 -7.36 -16.41
CA PRO A 170 39.54 -7.33 -16.49
C PRO A 170 38.99 -5.97 -16.04
N GLU A 171 38.03 -5.43 -16.78
CA GLU A 171 37.27 -4.25 -16.36
C GLU A 171 36.42 -4.59 -15.13
N LYS A 172 35.82 -5.78 -15.15
CA LYS A 172 34.97 -6.30 -14.07
C LYS A 172 35.27 -7.77 -13.85
N GLU A 173 35.40 -8.16 -12.60
CA GLU A 173 35.60 -9.54 -12.19
C GLU A 173 34.65 -9.85 -11.03
N LEU A 174 33.81 -10.86 -11.20
CA LEU A 174 32.94 -11.41 -10.16
C LEU A 174 33.50 -12.77 -9.75
N ILE A 175 33.79 -12.93 -8.47
CA ILE A 175 34.26 -14.19 -7.89
C ILE A 175 33.17 -14.67 -6.92
N VAL A 176 32.73 -15.92 -7.06
CA VAL A 176 31.78 -16.56 -6.15
C VAL A 176 32.46 -17.79 -5.54
N ASP A 177 32.38 -17.93 -4.22
CA ASP A 177 32.89 -19.09 -3.49
C ASP A 177 31.83 -20.20 -3.33
N ASP A 178 32.24 -21.33 -2.74
CA ASP A 178 31.40 -22.51 -2.49
C ASP A 178 30.26 -22.27 -1.48
N SER A 179 30.37 -21.22 -0.66
CA SER A 179 29.32 -20.75 0.26
C SER A 179 28.28 -19.84 -0.40
N LEU A 180 28.42 -19.57 -1.70
CA LEU A 180 27.66 -18.57 -2.46
C LEU A 180 27.97 -17.12 -2.05
N GLY A 181 29.03 -16.89 -1.28
CA GLY A 181 29.62 -15.58 -1.03
C GLY A 181 30.23 -15.04 -2.33
N PHE A 182 30.15 -13.73 -2.54
CA PHE A 182 30.68 -13.12 -3.77
C PHE A 182 31.53 -11.89 -3.50
N THR A 183 32.52 -11.69 -4.35
CA THR A 183 33.42 -10.54 -4.38
C THR A 183 33.40 -9.94 -5.78
N ILE A 184 33.27 -8.61 -5.86
CA ILE A 184 33.31 -7.87 -7.12
C ILE A 184 34.58 -7.03 -7.13
N LYS A 185 35.41 -7.17 -8.16
CA LYS A 185 36.51 -6.27 -8.46
C LYS A 185 36.18 -5.46 -9.70
N ILE A 186 36.42 -4.16 -9.62
CA ILE A 186 36.20 -3.22 -10.72
C ILE A 186 37.49 -2.46 -10.94
N LEU A 187 38.01 -2.51 -12.15
CA LEU A 187 39.15 -1.70 -12.55
C LEU A 187 38.65 -0.35 -13.05
N ILE A 188 39.05 0.72 -12.37
CA ILE A 188 38.79 2.10 -12.79
C ILE A 188 40.08 2.66 -13.35
N VAL A 189 40.12 2.92 -14.65
CA VAL A 189 41.21 3.64 -15.29
C VAL A 189 40.89 5.13 -15.20
N LEU A 190 41.66 5.88 -14.41
CA LEU A 190 41.59 7.34 -14.37
C LEU A 190 42.33 7.87 -15.61
N VAL A 191 41.61 8.58 -16.49
CA VAL A 191 42.14 9.27 -17.67
C VAL A 191 42.29 10.74 -17.36
#